data_AF-Q0G1S4-F1
#
_entry.id   AF-Q0G1S4-F1
#
_cell.length_a   1.000
_cell.length_b   1.000
_cell.length_c   1.000
_cell.angle_alpha   90.00
_cell.angle_beta   90.00
_cell.angle_gamma   90.00
#
_symmetry.space_group_name_H-M   'P 1'
#
loop_
_entity.id
_entity.type
_entity.pdbx_description
1 polymer ?
#
loop_
_entity_poly.entity_id
_entity_poly.type
_entity_poly.pdbx_seq_one_letter_code
_entity_poly.pdbx_strand_id
1 'polypeptide(L)' 'MHERILTEHGAGDRDRLNTIVADPNMPQKHVWRARIVIMSANGVCTNAIRTATSKSNTTVWRW' A
#
# COMPACT_ATOMS: atom_id res chain seq x y z
N MET A 1 -5.50 23.80 21.88
CA MET A 1 -4.13 23.26 21.88
C MET A 1 -4.15 22.05 20.95
N HIS A 2 -4.00 22.27 19.64
CA HIS A 2 -4.06 21.20 18.64
C HIS A 2 -2.66 20.64 18.46
N GLU A 3 -2.39 19.53 19.14
CA GLU A 3 -1.17 18.77 18.99
C GLU A 3 -1.09 18.26 17.55
N ARG A 4 -0.27 18.93 16.74
CA ARG A 4 0.13 18.47 15.43
C ARG A 4 1.06 17.29 15.64
N ILE A 5 0.48 16.08 15.61
CA ILE A 5 1.25 14.85 15.47
C ILE A 5 1.93 14.94 14.10
N LEU A 6 3.20 15.36 14.10
CA LEU A 6 4.10 15.19 12.98
C LEU A 6 4.47 13.70 12.96
N THR A 7 3.54 12.85 12.52
CA THR A 7 3.81 11.42 12.44
C THR A 7 4.93 11.25 11.41
N GLU A 8 6.07 10.77 11.87
CA GLU A 8 7.28 10.41 11.11
C GLU A 8 7.04 9.17 10.21
N HIS A 9 5.77 8.95 9.85
CA HIS A 9 5.22 7.85 9.09
C HIS A 9 5.50 8.07 7.61
N GLY A 10 6.77 7.98 7.22
CA GLY A 10 7.16 8.08 5.82
C GLY A 10 8.12 6.96 5.42
N ALA A 11 9.21 6.81 6.17
CA ALA A 11 10.27 5.89 5.79
C ALA A 11 10.08 4.47 6.34
N GLY A 12 9.82 4.34 7.65
CA GLY A 12 9.73 3.03 8.31
C GLY A 12 8.49 2.23 7.93
N ASP A 13 7.38 2.90 7.62
CA ASP A 13 6.17 2.22 7.16
C ASP A 13 6.34 1.64 5.76
N ARG A 14 6.97 2.40 4.87
CA ARG A 14 7.23 1.98 3.49
C ARG A 14 8.17 0.77 3.42
N ASP A 15 9.18 0.70 4.28
CA ASP A 15 10.08 -0.45 4.38
C ASP A 15 9.34 -1.73 4.84
N ARG A 16 8.48 -1.60 5.87
CA ARG A 16 7.63 -2.70 6.34
C ARG A 16 6.67 -3.19 5.27
N LEU A 17 6.04 -2.27 4.53
CA LEU A 17 5.15 -2.64 3.43
C LEU A 17 5.91 -3.33 2.30
N ASN A 18 7.13 -2.88 1.96
CA ASN A 18 7.97 -3.56 0.97
C ASN A 18 8.37 -4.96 1.43
N THR A 19 8.66 -5.14 2.73
CA THR A 19 8.93 -6.46 3.32
C THR A 19 7.72 -7.40 3.18
N ILE A 20 6.50 -6.91 3.45
CA ILE A 20 5.27 -7.68 3.26
C ILE A 20 5.06 -8.07 1.79
N VAL A 21 5.44 -7.19 0.85
CA VAL A 21 5.33 -7.48 -0.59
C VAL A 21 6.39 -8.47 -1.07
N ALA A 22 7.58 -8.46 -0.46
CA ALA A 22 8.69 -9.33 -0.80
C ALA A 22 8.59 -10.73 -0.16
N ASP A 23 7.86 -10.86 0.96
CA ASP A 23 7.69 -12.14 1.64
C ASP A 23 6.65 -13.04 0.93
N PRO A 24 7.04 -14.21 0.40
CA PRO A 24 6.14 -15.11 -0.32
C PRO A 24 5.27 -15.97 0.61
N ASN A 25 5.56 -16.00 1.93
CA ASN A 25 4.77 -16.73 2.92
C ASN A 25 3.60 -15.89 3.44
N MET A 26 3.61 -14.58 3.22
CA MET A 26 2.55 -13.68 3.63
C MET A 26 1.25 -14.01 2.91
N PRO A 27 0.10 -13.91 3.61
CA PRO A 27 -1.18 -14.15 2.98
C PRO A 27 -1.36 -13.15 1.84
N GLN A 28 -1.78 -13.62 0.67
CA GLN A 28 -1.95 -12.77 -0.53
C GLN A 28 -2.75 -11.50 -0.23
N LYS A 29 -3.68 -11.55 0.74
CA LYS A 29 -4.38 -10.37 1.24
C LYS A 29 -3.49 -9.25 1.74
N HIS A 30 -2.48 -9.52 2.55
CA HIS A 30 -1.59 -8.48 3.03
C HIS A 30 -0.68 -7.96 1.91
N VAL A 31 -0.21 -8.85 1.03
CA VAL A 31 0.62 -8.50 -0.13
C VAL A 31 -0.08 -7.49 -1.05
N TRP A 32 -1.33 -7.76 -1.45
CA TRP A 32 -2.04 -6.86 -2.35
C TRP A 32 -2.45 -5.54 -1.68
N ARG A 33 -2.74 -5.55 -0.39
CA ARG A 33 -3.02 -4.36 0.41
C ARG A 33 -1.80 -3.44 0.49
N ALA A 34 -0.64 -4.01 0.80
CA ALA A 34 0.62 -3.27 0.86
C ALA A 34 1.03 -2.70 -0.51
N ARG A 35 0.82 -3.46 -1.60
CA ARG A 35 1.03 -2.97 -2.97
C ARG A 35 0.18 -1.74 -3.30
N ILE A 36 -1.10 -1.73 -2.93
CA ILE A 36 -1.99 -0.58 -3.15
C ILE A 36 -1.46 0.66 -2.43
N VAL A 37 -1.09 0.54 -1.14
CA VAL A 37 -0.59 1.66 -0.34
C VAL A 37 0.71 2.23 -0.92
N ILE A 38 1.68 1.37 -1.29
CA ILE A 38 2.94 1.79 -1.90
C ILE A 38 2.69 2.50 -3.24
N MET A 39 1.82 1.97 -4.10
CA MET A 39 1.53 2.56 -5.41
C MET A 39 0.76 3.88 -5.29
N SER A 40 -0.20 3.98 -4.37
CA SER A 40 -0.90 5.23 -4.06
C SER A 40 0.05 6.29 -3.52
N ALA A 41 0.97 5.93 -2.63
CA ALA A 41 2.00 6.83 -2.13
C ALA A 41 2.98 7.30 -3.23
N ASN A 42 3.14 6.52 -4.30
CA ASN A 42 3.91 6.89 -5.48
C ASN A 42 3.12 7.71 -6.52
N GLY A 43 1.85 8.02 -6.28
CA GLY A 43 1.01 8.78 -7.23
C GLY A 43 0.65 7.98 -8.48
N VAL A 44 0.66 6.65 -8.42
CA VAL A 44 0.37 5.77 -9.56
C VAL A 44 -1.14 5.76 -9.85
N CYS A 45 -1.52 5.94 -11.12
CA CYS A 45 -2.92 5.90 -11.54
C CYS A 45 -3.57 4.54 -11.23
N THR A 46 -4.85 4.54 -10.87
CA THR A 46 -5.61 3.33 -10.47
C THR A 46 -5.54 2.20 -11.50
N ASN A 47 -5.41 2.52 -12.78
CA ASN A 47 -5.25 1.50 -13.83
C ASN A 47 -3.95 0.70 -13.70
N ALA A 48 -2.84 1.35 -13.36
CA ALA A 48 -1.57 0.67 -13.10
C ALA A 48 -1.62 -0.14 -11.80
N ILE A 49 -2.35 0.34 -10.78
CA ILE A 49 -2.61 -0.42 -9.55
C ILE A 49 -3.38 -1.72 -9.85
N ARG A 50 -4.43 -1.64 -10.68
CA ARG A 50 -5.18 -2.83 -11.11
C ARG A 50 -4.32 -3.84 -11.83
N THR A 51 -3.49 -3.39 -12.78
CA THR A 51 -2.58 -4.28 -13.53
C THR A 51 -1.60 -4.97 -12.60
N ALA A 52 -0.98 -4.23 -11.66
CA ALA A 52 0.03 -4.78 -10.76
C ALA A 52 -0.55 -5.66 -9.63
N THR A 53 -1.82 -5.48 -9.30
CA THR A 53 -2.49 -6.19 -8.19
C THR A 53 -3.45 -7.27 -8.68
N SER A 54 -3.79 -7.29 -9.98
CA SER A 54 -4.85 -8.12 -10.57
C SER A 54 -6.19 -8.03 -9.83
N LYS A 55 -6.48 -6.84 -9.26
CA LYS A 55 -7.73 -6.55 -8.52
C LYS A 55 -8.60 -5.56 -9.25
N SER A 56 -9.89 -5.61 -8.98
CA SER A 56 -10.86 -4.67 -9.55
C SER A 56 -10.71 -3.29 -8.90
N ASN A 57 -11.18 -2.25 -9.60
CA ASN A 57 -11.25 -0.90 -9.03
C ASN A 57 -11.99 -0.91 -7.69
N THR A 58 -13.13 -1.60 -7.61
CA THR A 58 -13.93 -1.69 -6.37
C THR A 58 -13.13 -2.22 -5.18
N THR A 59 -12.22 -3.17 -5.38
CA THR A 59 -11.34 -3.65 -4.32
C THR A 59 -10.31 -2.61 -3.90
N VAL A 60 -9.78 -1.83 -4.86
CA VAL A 60 -8.80 -0.76 -4.59
C VAL A 60 -9.42 0.39 -3.79
N TRP A 61 -10.63 0.83 -4.13
CA TRP A 61 -11.31 1.94 -3.44
C TRP A 61 -11.83 1.61 -2.04
N ARG A 62 -12.05 0.32 -1.75
CA ARG A 62 -12.48 -0.15 -0.42
C ARG A 62 -11.33 -0.30 0.57
N TRP A 63 -10.11 -0.05 0.11
CA TRP A 63 -8.86 -0.22 0.82
C TRP A 63 -8.20 1.13 1.04
#